data_AF-A0A7U9L2K7-F1
#
_entry.id   AF-A0A7U9L2K7-F1
#
_cell.length_a   1.000
_cell.length_b   1.000
_cell.length_c   1.000
_cell.angle_alpha   90.00
_cell.angle_beta   90.00
_cell.angle_gamma   90.00
#
_symmetry.space_group_name_H-M   'P 1'
#
loop_
_entity.id
_entity.type
_entity.pdbx_description
1 polymer ?
#
loop_
_entity_poly.entity_id
_entity_poly.type
_entity_poly.pdbx_seq_one_letter_code
_entity_poly.pdbx_strand_id
1 'polypeptide(L)' 'MAPPGHRARGRTGALDLPGLTWRDRPAIDRGDGVFLAGDMVTAPGMRGEIAINSAVRAAARAVRAAGVTGHGTAGAA' A
#
# COMPACT_ATOMS: atom_id res chain seq x y z
N MET A 1 -9.97 -38.22 -1.07
CA MET A 1 -8.52 -37.91 -0.96
C MET A 1 -8.23 -36.71 -1.87
N ALA A 2 -8.16 -35.50 -1.30
CA ALA A 2 -7.82 -34.27 -2.03
C ALA A 2 -6.29 -34.09 -2.04
N PRO A 3 -5.69 -33.47 -3.08
CA PRO A 3 -4.23 -33.32 -3.15
C PRO A 3 -3.72 -32.42 -2.01
N PRO A 4 -2.49 -32.64 -1.52
CA PRO A 4 -1.92 -31.86 -0.43
C PRO A 4 -1.74 -30.41 -0.89
N GLY A 5 -2.60 -29.53 -0.39
CA GLY A 5 -2.53 -28.09 -0.64
C GLY A 5 -1.18 -27.53 -0.18
N HIS A 6 -0.51 -26.80 -1.08
CA HIS A 6 0.73 -26.08 -0.79
C HIS A 6 0.47 -24.97 0.24
N ARG A 7 0.55 -25.30 1.54
CA ARG A 7 0.75 -24.28 2.56
C ARG A 7 2.22 -23.87 2.50
N ALA A 8 2.47 -22.60 2.26
CA ALA A 8 3.81 -22.02 2.26
C ALA A 8 4.41 -22.03 3.68
N ARG A 9 4.88 -23.19 4.13
CA ARG A 9 5.65 -23.36 5.37
C ARG A 9 6.90 -22.47 5.29
N GLY A 10 7.11 -21.63 6.31
CA GLY A 10 8.28 -20.76 6.40
C GLY A 10 8.14 -19.38 5.73
N ARG A 11 7.02 -19.06 5.10
CA ARG A 11 6.71 -17.67 4.74
C ARG A 11 5.96 -17.02 5.91
N THR A 12 6.71 -16.47 6.86
CA THR A 12 6.13 -15.54 7.83
C THR A 12 5.70 -14.30 7.04
N GLY A 13 4.45 -14.25 6.59
CA GLY A 13 3.88 -13.00 6.06
C GLY A 13 4.21 -11.90 7.07
N ALA A 14 4.66 -10.72 6.62
CA ALA A 14 5.68 -9.90 7.29
C ALA A 14 5.95 -10.10 8.81
N LEU A 15 7.20 -9.96 9.20
CA LEU A 15 7.56 -10.09 10.60
C LEU A 15 7.84 -8.68 11.12
N ASP A 16 6.93 -8.13 11.91
CA ASP A 16 7.25 -6.92 12.68
C ASP A 16 8.16 -7.36 13.83
N LEU A 17 9.44 -7.01 13.75
CA LEU A 17 10.39 -7.30 14.82
C LEU A 17 10.05 -6.47 16.06
N PRO A 18 10.28 -6.97 17.29
CA PRO A 18 10.18 -6.17 18.50
C PRO A 18 11.07 -4.93 18.37
N GLY A 19 10.49 -3.72 18.50
CA GLY A 19 11.18 -2.44 18.27
C GLY A 19 10.89 -1.77 16.92
N LEU A 20 10.20 -2.45 16.00
CA LEU A 20 9.57 -1.88 14.80
C LEU A 20 8.05 -1.90 15.02
N THR A 21 7.57 -1.07 15.94
CA THR A 21 6.15 -0.93 16.19
C THR A 21 5.47 -0.25 14.99
N TRP A 22 4.14 -0.31 14.94
CA TRP A 22 3.36 0.50 13.99
C TRP A 22 3.78 1.98 13.96
N ARG A 23 4.30 2.53 15.08
CA ARG A 23 4.76 3.92 15.18
C ARG A 23 6.04 4.18 14.39
N ASP A 24 6.85 3.14 14.17
CA ASP A 24 8.12 3.22 13.44
C ASP A 24 7.91 3.11 11.93
N ARG A 25 6.67 2.87 11.48
CA ARG A 25 6.34 2.77 10.07
C ARG A 25 6.30 4.15 9.40
N PRO A 26 6.95 4.30 8.24
CA PRO A 26 6.98 5.57 7.54
C PRO A 26 5.60 6.01 7.07
N ALA A 27 5.33 7.31 7.19
CA ALA A 27 4.09 7.92 6.72
C ALA A 27 3.91 7.76 5.20
N ILE A 28 2.64 7.76 4.76
CA ILE A 28 2.27 7.70 3.34
C ILE A 28 2.89 8.88 2.56
N ASP A 29 3.00 10.05 3.19
CA ASP A 29 3.60 11.24 2.58
C ASP A 29 4.91 11.55 3.28
N ARG A 30 5.98 11.60 2.50
CA ARG A 30 7.34 11.83 2.99
C ARG A 30 7.79 13.28 2.80
N GLY A 31 6.93 14.15 2.28
CA GLY A 31 7.32 15.44 1.75
C GLY A 31 7.84 15.33 0.32
N ASP A 32 8.12 16.48 -0.29
CA ASP A 32 8.82 16.60 -1.59
C ASP A 32 8.17 15.83 -2.74
N GLY A 33 6.84 15.63 -2.69
CA GLY A 33 6.11 14.87 -3.70
C GLY A 33 6.35 13.36 -3.66
N VAL A 34 6.97 12.84 -2.59
CA VAL A 34 7.25 11.41 -2.41
C VAL A 34 6.15 10.75 -1.58
N PHE A 35 5.49 9.75 -2.18
CA PHE A 35 4.40 9.01 -1.55
C PHE A 35 4.71 7.51 -1.50
N LEU A 36 4.52 6.90 -0.32
CA LEU A 36 4.82 5.49 -0.06
C LEU A 36 3.55 4.64 -0.02
N ALA A 37 3.66 3.44 -0.60
CA ALA A 37 2.65 2.40 -0.56
C ALA A 37 3.30 1.04 -0.26
N GLY A 38 2.58 0.17 0.46
CA GLY A 38 3.06 -1.15 0.84
C GLY A 38 2.63 -1.55 2.25
N ASP A 39 2.92 -2.79 2.61
CA ASP A 39 2.53 -3.41 3.89
C ASP A 39 3.32 -2.89 5.11
N MET A 40 4.47 -2.26 4.87
CA MET A 40 5.30 -1.61 5.89
C MET A 40 4.97 -0.13 6.12
N VAL A 41 3.94 0.44 5.51
CA VAL A 41 3.55 1.86 5.65
C VAL A 41 2.57 2.05 6.82
N THR A 42 2.50 3.24 7.44
CA THR A 42 1.57 3.59 8.56
C THR A 42 0.08 3.65 8.14
N ALA A 43 -0.35 2.91 7.11
CA ALA A 43 -1.76 2.75 6.82
C ALA A 43 -2.41 1.76 7.81
N PRO A 44 -3.67 1.98 8.20
CA PRO A 44 -4.40 1.05 9.07
C PRO A 44 -4.75 -0.26 8.33
N GLY A 45 -4.83 -1.38 9.07
CA GLY A 45 -5.42 -2.65 8.58
C GLY A 45 -4.53 -3.89 8.72
N MET A 46 -4.99 -5.01 8.17
CA MET A 46 -4.17 -6.22 7.96
C MET A 46 -3.22 -6.02 6.76
N ARG A 47 -2.08 -6.71 6.67
CA ARG A 47 -1.04 -6.37 5.67
C ARG A 47 -1.48 -6.23 4.22
N GLY A 48 -2.36 -7.11 3.74
CA GLY A 48 -2.94 -6.97 2.40
C GLY A 48 -3.82 -5.72 2.27
N GLU A 49 -4.62 -5.43 3.28
CA GLU A 49 -5.44 -4.22 3.38
C GLU A 49 -4.58 -2.95 3.50
N ILE A 50 -3.49 -2.98 4.27
CA ILE A 50 -2.52 -1.88 4.39
C ILE A 50 -1.92 -1.58 3.01
N ALA A 51 -1.49 -2.60 2.27
CA ALA A 51 -0.91 -2.42 0.94
C ALA A 51 -1.91 -1.75 -0.02
N ILE A 52 -3.17 -2.20 -0.02
CA ILE A 52 -4.22 -1.63 -0.89
C ILE A 52 -4.59 -0.21 -0.45
N ASN A 53 -4.87 0.00 0.84
CA ASN A 53 -5.29 1.30 1.37
C ASN A 53 -4.18 2.37 1.24
N SER A 54 -2.92 1.99 1.47
CA SER A 54 -1.78 2.90 1.26
C SER A 54 -1.60 3.23 -0.22
N ALA A 55 -1.71 2.26 -1.12
CA ALA A 55 -1.61 2.47 -2.56
C ALA A 55 -2.65 3.47 -3.08
N VAL A 56 -3.93 3.30 -2.72
CA VAL A 56 -5.00 4.22 -3.13
C VAL A 56 -4.72 5.65 -2.64
N ARG A 57 -4.30 5.80 -1.37
CA ARG A 57 -4.01 7.11 -0.79
C ARG A 57 -2.78 7.77 -1.40
N ALA A 58 -1.70 7.01 -1.61
CA ALA A 58 -0.47 7.49 -2.24
C ALA A 58 -0.74 7.93 -3.68
N ALA A 59 -1.46 7.13 -4.46
CA ALA A 59 -1.83 7.46 -5.84
C ALA A 59 -2.69 8.72 -5.91
N ALA A 60 -3.70 8.85 -5.07
CA ALA A 60 -4.55 10.05 -5.03
C ALA A 60 -3.76 11.32 -4.69
N ARG A 61 -2.78 11.23 -3.78
CA ARG A 61 -1.90 12.36 -3.44
C ARG A 61 -0.92 12.66 -4.57
N ALA A 62 -0.34 11.65 -5.21
CA ALA A 62 0.58 11.81 -6.33
C ALA A 62 -0.10 12.50 -7.53
N VAL A 63 -1.30 12.05 -7.91
CA VAL A 63 -2.07 12.67 -9.00
C VAL A 63 -2.40 14.13 -8.69
N ARG A 64 -2.80 14.43 -7.45
CA ARG A 64 -3.06 15.80 -7.00
C ARG A 64 -1.79 16.66 -7.02
N ALA A 65 -0.68 16.15 -6.51
CA ALA A 65 0.60 16.85 -6.47
C ALA A 65 1.15 17.12 -7.88
N ALA A 66 0.93 16.19 -8.81
CA ALA A 66 1.31 16.34 -10.21
C ALA A 66 0.41 17.33 -11.00
N GLY A 67 -0.65 17.86 -10.38
CA GLY A 67 -1.59 18.77 -11.05
C GLY A 67 -2.38 18.12 -12.19
N VAL A 68 -2.43 16.78 -12.24
CA VAL A 68 -3.13 16.05 -13.30
C VAL A 68 -4.62 16.07 -12.99
N THR A 69 -5.36 16.99 -13.60
CA THR A 69 -6.82 16.87 -13.73
C THR A 69 -7.09 15.81 -14.78
N GLY A 70 -7.82 14.76 -14.43
CA GLY A 70 -8.04 13.61 -15.32
C GLY A 70 -8.43 14.05 -16.74
N HIS A 71 -7.87 13.38 -17.75
CA HIS A 71 -8.41 13.47 -19.10
C HIS A 71 -9.85 13.02 -19.01
N GLY A 72 -10.80 13.95 -19.21
CA GLY A 72 -12.17 13.58 -19.47
C GLY A 72 -12.15 12.55 -20.58
N THR A 73 -12.92 11.47 -20.43
CA THR A 73 -13.27 10.62 -21.57
C THR A 73 -13.98 11.53 -22.57
N ALA A 74 -13.22 12.18 -23.46
CA ALA A 74 -13.74 12.84 -24.62
C ALA A 74 -14.57 11.78 -25.36
N GLY A 75 -15.82 12.13 -25.63
CA GLY A 75 -16.90 11.20 -25.91
C GLY A 75 -16.55 10.12 -26.93
N ALA A 76 -16.92 8.89 -26.59
CA ALA A 76 -17.35 7.95 -27.61
C ALA A 76 -18.71 8.44 -28.12
N ALA A 77 -18.68 9.18 -29.22
CA ALA A 77 -19.81 9.35 -30.13
C ALA A 77 -19.93 8.11 -31.01
#